data_AF-A0A7J4FJE9-F1
#
_entry.id   AF-A0A7J4FJE9-F1
#
_cell.length_a   1.000
_cell.length_b   1.000
_cell.length_c   1.000
_cell.angle_alpha   90.00
_cell.angle_beta   90.00
_cell.angle_gamma   90.00
#
_symmetry.space_group_name_H-M   'P 1'
#
loop_
_entity.id
_entity.type
_entity.pdbx_description
1 polymer ?
#
loop_
_entity_poly.entity_id
_entity_poly.type
_entity_poly.pdbx_seq_one_letter_code
_entity_poly.pdbx_strand_id
1 'polypeptide(L)'
;MKNLEKKQIQLMCKSMNPFAYTANDANGPAPFDALSVKKPFLGKVEFNIDLCPEGCRACVDICPANAVQLDDNGKPKVSRNFCIFCFACQKVCPKEAIHVSRYWVFHDDVTSAIWLMTLEKLTSAATVYKEVASKSGKRKVSRVTQRKFL
;
A
#
# COMPACT_ATOMS: atom_id res chain seq x y z
N MET A 1 45.73 -11.78 -3.12
CA MET A 1 44.99 -10.59 -2.66
C MET A 1 43.51 -10.56 -3.07
N LYS A 2 43.08 -11.18 -4.18
CA LYS A 2 41.66 -11.20 -4.65
C LYS A 2 40.69 -12.13 -3.88
N ASN A 3 41.16 -12.80 -2.83
CA ASN A 3 40.40 -13.84 -2.10
C ASN A 3 39.93 -13.37 -0.70
N LEU A 4 40.47 -12.27 -0.18
CA LEU A 4 39.99 -11.66 1.06
C LEU A 4 38.74 -10.80 0.83
N GLU A 5 38.67 -10.04 -0.27
CA GLU A 5 37.48 -9.23 -0.60
C GLU A 5 36.22 -10.07 -0.81
N LYS A 6 36.34 -11.25 -1.44
CA LYS A 6 35.20 -12.17 -1.63
C LYS A 6 34.67 -12.74 -0.31
N LYS A 7 35.57 -13.03 0.64
CA LYS A 7 35.17 -13.46 2.00
C LYS A 7 34.52 -12.32 2.80
N GLN A 8 34.95 -11.07 2.59
CA GLN A 8 34.39 -9.90 3.25
C GLN A 8 32.96 -9.59 2.76
N ILE A 9 32.70 -9.73 1.45
CA ILE A 9 31.36 -9.58 0.87
C ILE A 9 30.40 -10.67 1.36
N GLN A 10 30.88 -11.91 1.47
CA GLN A 10 30.05 -13.05 1.90
C GLN A 10 29.71 -13.03 3.40
N LEU A 11 30.52 -12.35 4.23
CA LEU A 11 30.18 -12.10 5.64
C LEU A 11 29.09 -11.01 5.80
N MET A 12 29.05 -9.99 4.93
CA MET A 12 28.03 -8.94 5.00
C MET A 12 26.63 -9.42 4.56
N CYS A 13 26.55 -10.38 3.64
CA CYS A 13 25.27 -10.98 3.27
C CYS A 13 24.69 -11.95 4.31
N LYS A 14 25.49 -12.48 5.25
CA LYS A 14 25.00 -13.43 6.27
C LYS A 14 24.39 -12.75 7.50
N SER A 15 24.63 -11.46 7.72
CA SER A 15 23.92 -10.67 8.73
C SER A 15 22.68 -9.96 8.17
N MET A 16 22.48 -9.98 6.85
CA MET A 16 21.20 -9.66 6.23
C MET A 16 20.26 -10.84 6.49
N ASN A 17 19.66 -10.84 7.67
CA ASN A 17 18.39 -11.53 7.85
C ASN A 17 17.46 -10.99 6.74
N PRO A 18 16.98 -11.79 5.78
CA PRO A 18 16.06 -11.31 4.74
C PRO A 18 14.73 -10.81 5.33
N PHE A 19 14.56 -10.99 6.66
CA PHE A 19 13.47 -10.51 7.49
C PHE A 19 13.88 -9.42 8.50
N ALA A 20 14.99 -8.70 8.35
CA ALA A 20 15.29 -7.56 9.22
C ALA A 20 14.51 -6.30 8.78
N TYR A 21 13.26 -6.22 9.22
CA TYR A 21 12.35 -5.07 9.10
C TYR A 21 12.74 -3.97 10.09
N THR A 22 13.88 -3.30 9.95
CA THR A 22 14.11 -2.11 10.78
C THR A 22 13.25 -0.97 10.29
N ALA A 23 12.36 -0.53 11.19
CA ALA A 23 11.47 0.60 11.06
C ALA A 23 12.22 1.86 10.61
N ASN A 24 11.75 2.48 9.54
CA ASN A 24 11.48 3.92 9.40
C ASN A 24 10.97 4.20 7.97
N ASP A 25 10.24 5.30 7.85
CA ASP A 25 9.22 5.50 6.84
C ASP A 25 9.72 5.80 5.42
N ALA A 26 8.81 5.59 4.45
CA ALA A 26 8.78 6.06 3.06
C ALA A 26 9.34 5.18 1.92
N ASN A 27 10.37 4.36 2.06
CA ASN A 27 10.82 3.45 1.00
C ASN A 27 11.37 2.16 1.63
N GLY A 28 11.01 0.98 1.09
CA GLY A 28 11.55 -0.29 1.59
C GLY A 28 13.09 -0.27 1.56
N PRO A 29 13.79 -0.97 2.49
CA PRO A 29 15.21 -0.77 2.70
C PRO A 29 16.03 -1.46 1.59
N ALA A 30 16.05 -0.86 0.41
CA ALA A 30 17.18 -1.02 -0.49
C ALA A 30 18.33 -0.19 0.10
N PRO A 31 19.55 -0.75 0.24
CA PRO A 31 20.69 0.06 0.63
C PRO A 31 20.85 1.24 -0.35
N PHE A 32 21.12 2.43 0.20
CA PHE A 32 21.33 3.68 -0.55
C PHE A 32 20.13 4.21 -1.37
N ASP A 33 18.88 3.91 -0.96
CA ASP A 33 17.66 4.37 -1.68
C ASP A 33 17.67 4.02 -3.17
N ALA A 34 18.36 2.94 -3.56
CA ALA A 34 18.59 2.58 -4.96
C ALA A 34 17.29 2.23 -5.72
N LEU A 35 16.18 2.01 -5.01
CA LEU A 35 14.88 1.67 -5.58
C LEU A 35 13.76 2.43 -4.88
N SER A 36 12.92 3.11 -5.66
CA SER A 36 11.67 3.72 -5.18
C SER A 36 10.46 3.10 -5.87
N VAL A 37 9.51 2.61 -5.08
CA VAL A 37 8.31 1.94 -5.57
C VAL A 37 7.09 2.83 -5.30
N LYS A 38 6.38 3.21 -6.35
CA LYS A 38 5.09 3.89 -6.24
C LYS A 38 3.96 2.88 -6.14
N LYS A 39 3.14 2.99 -5.10
CA LYS A 39 1.99 2.10 -4.89
C LYS A 39 0.79 2.56 -5.73
N PRO A 40 -0.01 1.62 -6.29
CA PRO A 40 -1.20 1.99 -7.06
C PRO A 40 -2.33 2.50 -6.16
N PHE A 41 -2.38 2.08 -4.90
CA PHE A 41 -3.44 2.44 -3.96
C PHE A 41 -2.87 3.09 -2.70
N LEU A 42 -3.60 4.07 -2.19
CA LEU A 42 -3.42 4.60 -0.85
C LEU A 42 -4.66 4.35 -0.01
N GLY A 43 -4.42 3.96 1.24
CA GLY A 43 -5.49 3.51 2.11
C GLY A 43 -5.11 3.45 3.58
N LYS A 44 -6.05 2.92 4.36
CA LYS A 44 -5.90 2.63 5.78
C LYS A 44 -6.35 1.18 6.02
N VAL A 45 -5.73 0.55 7.01
CA VAL A 45 -6.17 -0.74 7.54
C VAL A 45 -6.39 -0.55 9.03
N GLU A 46 -7.53 -1.01 9.52
CA GLU A 46 -7.96 -0.94 10.91
C GLU A 46 -8.30 -2.34 11.39
N PHE A 47 -7.84 -2.67 12.60
CA PHE A 47 -8.11 -3.95 13.25
C PHE A 47 -8.97 -3.69 14.47
N ASN A 48 -10.09 -4.38 14.57
CA ASN A 48 -10.84 -4.50 15.80
C ASN A 48 -10.29 -5.70 16.58
N ILE A 49 -9.41 -5.42 17.52
CA ILE A 49 -8.68 -6.44 18.27
C ILE A 49 -9.61 -7.29 19.15
N ASP A 50 -10.72 -6.72 19.61
CA ASP A 50 -11.66 -7.40 20.52
C ASP A 50 -12.40 -8.56 19.83
N LEU A 51 -12.51 -8.51 18.50
CA LEU A 51 -13.12 -9.56 17.68
C LEU A 51 -12.11 -10.63 17.24
N CYS A 52 -10.82 -10.45 17.52
CA CYS A 52 -9.78 -11.35 17.07
C CYS A 52 -9.67 -12.57 18.01
N PRO A 53 -9.86 -13.81 17.52
CA PRO A 53 -9.66 -15.00 18.34
C PRO A 53 -8.17 -15.17 18.67
N GLU A 54 -7.88 -15.65 19.88
CA GLU A 54 -6.52 -15.96 20.32
C GLU A 54 -5.85 -16.98 19.38
N GLY A 55 -4.59 -16.73 19.03
CA GLY A 55 -3.81 -17.60 18.14
C GLY A 55 -4.19 -17.56 16.65
N CYS A 56 -5.12 -16.71 16.24
CA CYS A 56 -5.52 -16.59 14.83
C CYS A 56 -4.41 -15.94 13.97
N ARG A 57 -4.08 -16.58 12.83
CA ARG A 57 -3.03 -16.12 11.90
C ARG A 57 -3.48 -15.94 10.45
N ALA A 58 -4.77 -16.10 10.17
CA ALA A 58 -5.32 -16.09 8.81
C ALA A 58 -4.92 -14.84 7.99
N CYS A 59 -4.88 -13.66 8.62
CA CYS A 59 -4.51 -12.41 7.95
C CYS A 59 -3.02 -12.31 7.60
N VAL A 60 -2.15 -12.98 8.37
CA VAL A 60 -0.71 -13.07 8.12
C VAL A 60 -0.48 -14.03 6.95
N ASP A 61 -1.10 -15.21 7.02
CA ASP A 61 -0.89 -16.29 6.04
C ASP A 61 -1.37 -15.92 4.63
N ILE A 62 -2.47 -15.15 4.52
CA ILE A 62 -3.01 -14.73 3.22
C ILE A 62 -2.25 -13.54 2.61
N CYS A 63 -1.39 -12.85 3.36
CA CYS A 63 -0.86 -11.56 2.93
C CYS A 63 0.20 -11.72 1.83
N PRO A 64 -0.08 -11.36 0.56
CA PRO A 64 0.89 -11.56 -0.53
C PRO A 64 2.11 -10.64 -0.42
N ALA A 65 1.98 -9.54 0.32
CA ALA A 65 3.03 -8.55 0.52
C ALA A 65 3.79 -8.73 1.84
N ASN A 66 3.49 -9.78 2.63
CA ASN A 66 4.04 -10.01 3.97
C ASN A 66 4.00 -8.75 4.86
N ALA A 67 2.94 -7.96 4.70
CA ALA A 67 2.79 -6.66 5.36
C ALA A 67 2.12 -6.76 6.74
N VAL A 68 1.60 -7.93 7.11
CA VAL A 68 0.93 -8.16 8.41
C VAL A 68 1.80 -9.09 9.23
N GLN A 69 2.06 -8.72 10.48
CA GLN A 69 2.81 -9.51 11.45
C GLN A 69 2.02 -9.55 12.76
N LEU A 70 2.29 -10.52 13.63
CA LEU A 70 1.76 -10.52 14.99
C LEU A 70 2.75 -9.81 15.92
N ASP A 71 2.23 -9.04 16.87
CA ASP A 71 3.01 -8.51 17.98
C ASP A 71 3.25 -9.57 19.07
N ASP A 72 3.96 -9.19 20.14
CA ASP A 72 4.28 -10.08 21.26
C ASP A 72 3.04 -10.60 22.00
N ASN A 73 1.90 -9.92 21.85
CA ASN A 73 0.61 -10.32 22.43
C ASN A 73 -0.24 -11.15 21.45
N GLY A 74 0.32 -11.55 20.31
CA GLY A 74 -0.40 -12.29 19.27
C GLY A 74 -1.43 -11.45 18.51
N LYS A 75 -1.39 -10.12 18.61
CA LYS A 75 -2.31 -9.20 17.94
C LYS A 75 -1.74 -8.78 16.58
N PRO A 76 -2.56 -8.71 15.52
CA PRO A 76 -2.08 -8.34 14.20
C PRO A 76 -1.69 -6.85 14.13
N LYS A 77 -0.53 -6.59 13.54
CA LYS A 77 0.01 -5.27 13.22
C LYS A 77 0.37 -5.22 11.73
N VAL A 78 0.01 -4.12 11.08
CA VAL A 78 0.27 -3.90 9.65
C VAL A 78 1.41 -2.89 9.44
N SER A 79 2.39 -3.29 8.64
CA SER A 79 3.42 -2.41 8.10
C SER A 79 2.86 -1.66 6.89
N ARG A 80 2.50 -0.39 7.08
CA ARG A 80 1.94 0.47 6.03
C ARG A 80 2.86 0.59 4.81
N ASN A 81 4.18 0.47 4.99
CA ASN A 81 5.17 0.56 3.92
C ASN A 81 5.12 -0.62 2.94
N PHE A 82 4.67 -1.80 3.37
CA PHE A 82 4.53 -2.97 2.50
C PHE A 82 3.08 -3.22 2.07
N CYS A 83 2.10 -2.73 2.84
CA CYS A 83 0.70 -2.93 2.52
C CYS A 83 0.33 -2.27 1.18
N ILE A 84 -0.30 -3.06 0.30
CA ILE A 84 -0.84 -2.62 -1.00
C ILE A 84 -2.37 -2.42 -0.98
N PHE A 85 -2.99 -2.53 0.21
CA PHE A 85 -4.42 -2.37 0.42
C PHE A 85 -5.28 -3.28 -0.48
N CYS A 86 -4.89 -4.54 -0.68
CA CYS A 86 -5.54 -5.48 -1.60
C CYS A 86 -6.86 -6.11 -1.10
N PHE A 87 -7.27 -5.85 0.13
CA PHE A 87 -8.45 -6.45 0.81
C PHE A 87 -8.36 -7.96 1.13
N ALA A 88 -7.25 -8.63 0.85
CA ALA A 88 -7.12 -10.07 1.10
C ALA A 88 -7.32 -10.45 2.59
N CYS A 89 -6.69 -9.71 3.50
CA CYS A 89 -6.83 -9.92 4.94
C CYS A 89 -8.25 -9.66 5.44
N GLN A 90 -8.95 -8.66 4.90
CA GLN A 90 -10.34 -8.39 5.23
C GLN A 90 -11.25 -9.52 4.77
N LYS A 91 -11.06 -10.04 3.55
CA LYS A 91 -11.90 -11.12 3.01
C LYS A 91 -11.71 -12.46 3.72
N VAL A 92 -10.50 -12.77 4.18
CA VAL A 92 -10.24 -14.06 4.85
C VAL A 92 -10.70 -14.05 6.32
N CYS A 93 -10.92 -12.87 6.91
CA CYS A 93 -11.19 -12.76 8.34
C CYS A 93 -12.58 -13.35 8.68
N PRO A 94 -12.66 -14.47 9.43
CA PRO A 94 -13.94 -15.10 9.74
C PRO A 94 -14.79 -14.31 10.74
N LYS A 95 -14.19 -13.34 11.44
CA LYS A 95 -14.84 -12.48 12.43
C LYS A 95 -15.06 -11.05 11.93
N GLU A 96 -14.71 -10.78 10.67
CA GLU A 96 -14.80 -9.44 10.06
C GLU A 96 -14.10 -8.35 10.89
N ALA A 97 -13.06 -8.73 11.63
CA ALA A 97 -12.30 -7.87 12.55
C ALA A 97 -11.36 -6.89 11.83
N ILE A 98 -11.30 -6.91 10.50
CA ILE A 98 -10.33 -6.15 9.70
C ILE A 98 -11.09 -5.28 8.70
N HIS A 99 -10.87 -3.98 8.75
CA HIS A 99 -11.40 -3.04 7.77
C HIS A 99 -10.28 -2.39 6.98
N VAL A 100 -10.33 -2.52 5.66
CA VAL A 100 -9.42 -1.82 4.74
C VAL A 100 -10.23 -0.75 4.02
N SER A 101 -9.67 0.44 3.87
CA SER A 101 -10.29 1.53 3.10
C SER A 101 -9.27 2.10 2.13
N ARG A 102 -9.65 2.36 0.88
CA ARG A 102 -8.80 3.04 -0.11
C ARG A 102 -9.34 4.44 -0.34
N TYR A 103 -8.50 5.45 -0.15
CA TYR A 103 -8.90 6.85 -0.38
C TYR A 103 -8.38 7.40 -1.70
N TRP A 104 -7.38 6.77 -2.32
CA TRP A 104 -6.81 7.20 -3.60
C TRP A 104 -6.37 5.99 -4.45
N VAL A 105 -6.65 6.04 -5.75
CA VAL A 105 -6.02 5.22 -6.80
C VAL A 105 -5.12 6.11 -7.65
N PHE A 106 -3.87 5.70 -7.86
CA PHE A 106 -3.01 6.33 -8.85
C PHE A 106 -3.29 5.73 -10.22
N HIS A 107 -3.81 6.54 -11.13
CA HIS A 107 -4.08 6.19 -12.52
C HIS A 107 -3.92 7.45 -13.39
N ASP A 108 -3.70 7.26 -14.69
CA ASP A 108 -3.72 8.36 -15.66
C ASP A 108 -5.16 8.84 -15.92
N ASP A 109 -5.32 9.98 -16.59
CA ASP A 109 -6.64 10.55 -16.85
C ASP A 109 -7.53 9.59 -17.67
N VAL A 110 -8.47 8.89 -17.00
CA VAL A 110 -9.41 8.00 -17.67
C VAL A 110 -10.66 8.76 -18.11
N THR A 111 -11.05 8.61 -19.38
CA THR A 111 -12.15 9.35 -20.01
C THR A 111 -13.48 8.61 -20.03
N SER A 112 -13.49 7.30 -19.77
CA SER A 112 -14.68 6.47 -19.88
C SER A 112 -15.61 6.60 -18.67
N ALA A 113 -16.92 6.66 -18.93
CA ALA A 113 -17.94 6.74 -17.89
C ALA A 113 -18.02 5.47 -17.03
N ILE A 114 -17.78 4.30 -17.63
CA ILE A 114 -17.78 2.99 -16.95
C ILE A 114 -16.71 2.92 -15.86
N TRP A 115 -15.60 3.62 -16.09
CA TRP A 115 -14.50 3.62 -15.14
C TRP A 115 -14.87 4.34 -13.82
N LEU A 116 -15.70 5.39 -13.88
CA LEU A 116 -16.22 6.07 -12.67
C LEU A 116 -17.10 5.14 -11.82
N MET A 117 -17.96 4.33 -12.46
CA MET A 117 -18.80 3.35 -11.75
C MET A 117 -17.97 2.23 -11.12
N THR A 118 -16.87 1.85 -11.78
CA THR A 118 -15.98 0.78 -11.28
C THR A 118 -15.18 1.26 -10.07
N LEU A 119 -14.71 2.50 -10.09
CA LEU A 119 -13.97 3.08 -8.96
C LEU A 119 -14.80 3.22 -7.69
N GLU A 120 -16.08 3.54 -7.81
CA GLU A 120 -16.97 3.66 -6.66
C GLU A 120 -16.94 2.38 -5.82
N LYS A 121 -16.91 1.22 -6.50
CA LYS A 121 -16.82 -0.10 -5.87
C LYS A 121 -15.44 -0.40 -5.27
N LEU A 122 -14.38 0.26 -5.74
CA LEU A 122 -12.98 -0.02 -5.34
C LEU A 122 -12.47 0.89 -4.22
N THR A 123 -12.95 2.14 -4.12
CA THR A 123 -12.43 3.12 -3.14
C THR A 123 -13.49 3.63 -2.17
N SER A 124 -14.49 4.34 -2.68
CA SER A 124 -15.68 4.87 -1.99
C SER A 124 -16.28 5.97 -2.88
N ALA A 125 -17.57 6.27 -2.69
CA ALA A 125 -18.24 7.39 -3.38
C ALA A 125 -17.56 8.74 -3.15
N ALA A 126 -17.01 8.97 -1.95
CA ALA A 126 -16.29 10.20 -1.62
C ALA A 126 -15.00 10.37 -2.44
N THR A 127 -14.28 9.28 -2.72
CA THR A 127 -13.08 9.32 -3.58
C THR A 127 -13.46 9.57 -5.03
N VAL A 128 -14.55 8.98 -5.53
CA VAL A 128 -15.06 9.24 -6.89
C VAL A 128 -15.42 10.71 -7.06
N TYR A 129 -16.10 11.31 -6.09
CA TYR A 129 -16.42 12.74 -6.13
C TYR A 129 -15.16 13.61 -6.23
N LYS A 130 -14.12 13.33 -5.44
CA LYS A 130 -12.84 14.06 -5.49
C LYS A 130 -12.18 13.93 -6.86
N GLU A 131 -12.20 12.76 -7.46
CA GLU A 131 -11.67 12.56 -8.81
C GLU A 131 -12.47 13.32 -9.87
N VAL A 132 -13.80 13.22 -9.86
CA VAL A 132 -14.68 13.95 -10.80
C VAL A 132 -14.51 15.46 -10.63
N ALA A 133 -14.41 15.95 -9.39
CA ALA A 133 -14.13 17.35 -9.09
C ALA A 133 -12.76 17.81 -9.65
N SER A 134 -11.72 16.98 -9.50
CA SER A 134 -10.39 17.27 -10.06
C SER A 134 -10.42 17.36 -11.60
N LYS A 135 -11.21 16.51 -12.28
CA LYS A 135 -11.42 16.56 -13.74
C LYS A 135 -12.16 17.83 -14.19
N SER A 136 -13.18 18.25 -13.43
CA SER A 136 -13.89 19.53 -13.68
C SER A 136 -12.97 20.74 -13.53
N GLY A 137 -12.03 20.71 -12.58
CA GLY A 137 -10.99 21.74 -12.42
C GLY A 137 -10.04 21.81 -13.62
N LYS A 138 -9.47 20.68 -14.05
CA LYS A 138 -8.57 20.60 -15.22
C LYS A 138 -9.23 21.09 -16.53
N ARG A 139 -10.51 20.79 -16.75
CA ARG A 139 -11.29 21.29 -17.92
C ARG A 139 -11.47 22.81 -17.90
N LYS A 140 -11.64 23.42 -16.72
CA LYS A 140 -11.70 24.89 -16.60
C LYS A 140 -10.33 25.52 -16.85
N VAL A 141 -9.26 24.96 -16.29
CA VAL A 141 -7.89 25.49 -16.47
C VAL A 141 -7.45 25.41 -17.94
N SER A 142 -7.65 24.26 -18.61
CA SER A 142 -7.33 24.12 -20.05
C SER A 142 -8.07 25.12 -20.94
N ARG A 143 -9.36 25.39 -20.67
CA ARG A 143 -10.14 26.41 -21.39
C ARG A 143 -9.67 27.84 -21.12
N VAL A 144 -9.19 28.14 -19.91
CA VAL A 144 -8.66 29.47 -19.56
C VAL A 144 -7.27 29.68 -20.18
N THR A 145 -6.41 28.66 -20.17
CA THR A 145 -5.08 28.73 -20.80
C THR A 145 -5.18 28.89 -22.32
N GLN A 146 -6.11 28.19 -22.98
CA GLN A 146 -6.35 28.36 -24.43
C GLN A 146 -6.85 29.77 -24.81
N ARG A 147 -7.50 30.50 -23.89
CA ARG A 147 -7.95 31.89 -24.11
C ARG A 147 -6.88 32.94 -23.85
N LYS A 148 -5.76 32.59 -23.20
CA LYS A 148 -4.65 33.51 -22.93
C LYS A 148 -3.64 33.62 -24.08
N PHE A 149 -3.78 32.80 -25.13
CA PHE A 149 -2.94 32.79 -26.33
C PHE A 149 -3.66 33.32 -27.58
N LEU A 150 -4.78 34.03 -27.41
CA LEU A 150 -5.48 34.80 -28.43
C LEU A 150 -5.54 36.27 -28.01
#